data_AF-A0AB73H404-F1
#
_entry.id   AF-A0AB73H404-F1
#
_cell.length_a   1.000
_cell.length_b   1.000
_cell.length_c   1.000
_cell.angle_alpha   90.00
_cell.angle_beta   90.00
_cell.angle_gamma   90.00
#
_symmetry.space_group_name_H-M   'P 1'
#
loop_
_entity.id
_entity.type
_entity.pdbx_description
1 polymer ?
#
loop_
_entity_poly.entity_id
_entity_poly.type
_entity_poly.pdbx_seq_one_letter_code
_entity_poly.pdbx_strand_id
1 'polypeptide(L)'
;MECFRIDESGYTGFDLLNPEQRFQGATAIAINDDEARQLIREHFPKLQADELKYRALARRPANRPRLMALQRDLLGHHKCVTYVCDKRYLLLLMFLDYAVEPFYYERGMDFYEDGQNYSLASLLYTVGPTSPQF
;
A
#
# COMPACT_ATOMS: atom_id res chain seq x y z
N MET A 1 11.64 4.94 -21.92
CA MET A 1 10.53 4.36 -21.14
C MET A 1 10.80 4.70 -19.68
N GLU A 2 9.80 5.21 -18.95
CA GLU A 2 9.95 5.58 -17.53
C GLU A 2 9.95 4.30 -16.67
N CYS A 3 10.87 4.18 -15.71
CA CYS A 3 11.04 2.98 -14.89
C CYS A 3 10.63 3.25 -13.45
N PHE A 4 9.67 2.48 -12.94
CA PHE A 4 9.16 2.58 -11.57
C PHE A 4 9.79 1.51 -10.68
N ARG A 5 10.19 1.89 -9.47
CA ARG A 5 10.61 0.97 -8.41
C ARG A 5 9.43 0.77 -7.49
N ILE A 6 9.12 -0.48 -7.16
CA ILE A 6 7.96 -0.85 -6.37
C ILE A 6 8.43 -1.54 -5.10
N ASP A 7 7.83 -1.17 -3.97
CA ASP A 7 8.02 -1.88 -2.70
C ASP A 7 6.68 -2.06 -2.00
N GLU A 8 6.57 -3.14 -1.24
CA GLU A 8 5.34 -3.56 -0.57
C GLU A 8 5.58 -3.73 0.93
N SER A 9 4.56 -3.41 1.71
CA SER A 9 4.59 -3.59 3.15
C SER A 9 3.27 -4.16 3.62
N GLY A 10 3.35 -5.04 4.62
CA GLY A 10 2.16 -5.54 5.28
C GLY A 10 1.52 -6.76 4.62
N TYR A 11 2.12 -7.37 3.60
CA TYR A 11 1.62 -8.63 3.01
C TYR A 11 1.73 -9.81 4.01
N THR A 12 0.63 -10.53 4.22
CA THR A 12 0.54 -11.71 5.12
C THR A 12 0.09 -12.98 4.41
N GLY A 13 0.16 -13.01 3.07
CA GLY A 13 -0.41 -14.11 2.30
C GLY A 13 -1.93 -14.20 2.51
N PHE A 14 -2.40 -15.37 2.94
CA PHE A 14 -3.84 -15.64 3.13
C PHE A 14 -4.41 -15.13 4.47
N ASP A 15 -3.58 -14.64 5.39
CA ASP A 15 -4.03 -14.12 6.69
C ASP A 15 -4.52 -12.66 6.55
N LEU A 16 -5.66 -12.48 5.87
CA LEU A 16 -6.26 -11.17 5.57
C LEU A 16 -7.13 -10.62 6.71
N LEU A 17 -7.41 -11.42 7.75
CA LEU A 17 -8.22 -11.02 8.89
C LEU A 17 -7.39 -10.76 10.16
N ASN A 18 -6.06 -10.72 10.03
CA ASN A 18 -5.16 -10.43 11.15
C ASN A 18 -5.43 -9.04 11.77
N PRO A 19 -5.88 -8.97 13.04
CA PRO A 19 -6.19 -7.69 13.68
C PRO A 19 -4.95 -6.86 14.01
N GLU A 20 -3.78 -7.49 14.19
CA GLU A 20 -2.52 -6.79 14.47
C GLU A 20 -1.88 -6.21 13.20
N GLN A 21 -2.20 -6.78 12.03
CA GLN A 21 -1.66 -6.37 10.74
C GLN A 21 -2.78 -6.12 9.72
N ARG A 22 -3.68 -5.20 10.06
CA ARG A 22 -4.90 -4.87 9.30
C ARG A 22 -4.66 -4.31 7.90
N PHE A 23 -3.56 -3.59 7.70
CA PHE A 23 -3.29 -2.91 6.43
C PHE A 23 -2.17 -3.59 5.66
N GLN A 24 -2.26 -3.48 4.34
CA GLN A 24 -1.14 -3.65 3.44
C GLN A 24 -1.03 -2.43 2.54
N GLY A 25 0.16 -2.18 2.01
CA GLY A 25 0.37 -1.10 1.07
C GLY A 25 1.47 -1.42 0.08
N ALA A 26 1.38 -0.76 -1.06
CA ALA A 26 2.38 -0.80 -2.11
C ALA A 26 2.71 0.64 -2.50
N THR A 27 3.98 0.91 -2.78
CA THR A 27 4.40 2.21 -3.29
C THR A 27 5.20 2.01 -4.57
N ALA A 28 4.94 2.85 -5.56
CA ALA A 28 5.74 2.94 -6.77
C ALA A 28 6.34 4.34 -6.88
N ILE A 29 7.58 4.44 -7.33
CA ILE A 29 8.28 5.71 -7.56
C ILE A 29 9.17 5.65 -8.80
N ALA A 30 9.10 6.68 -9.63
CA ALA A 30 10.02 6.90 -10.74
C ALA A 30 11.21 7.75 -10.25
N ILE A 31 12.33 7.08 -9.97
CA ILE A 31 13.58 7.69 -9.52
C ILE A 31 14.75 6.88 -10.07
N ASN A 32 15.79 7.52 -10.59
CA ASN A 32 16.98 6.77 -11.02
C ASN A 32 17.96 6.54 -9.86
N ASP A 33 18.93 5.66 -10.06
CA ASP A 33 19.83 5.25 -8.98
C ASP A 33 20.75 6.38 -8.52
N ASP A 34 21.11 7.31 -9.40
CA ASP A 34 21.99 8.43 -9.08
C ASP A 34 21.29 9.50 -8.24
N GLU A 35 20.03 9.82 -8.59
CA GLU A 35 19.14 10.67 -7.79
C GLU A 35 18.89 10.07 -6.40
N ALA A 36 18.59 8.77 -6.34
CA ALA A 36 18.39 8.07 -5.07
C ALA A 36 19.65 8.15 -4.19
N ARG A 37 20.84 7.91 -4.76
CA ARG A 37 22.12 8.05 -4.05
C ARG A 37 22.38 9.48 -3.58
N GLN A 38 22.01 10.47 -4.39
CA GLN A 38 22.15 11.88 -4.04
C GLN A 38 21.27 12.23 -2.84
N LEU A 39 19.97 11.92 -2.89
CA LEU A 39 19.03 12.16 -1.79
C LEU A 39 19.46 11.45 -0.50
N ILE A 40 19.98 10.23 -0.60
CA ILE A 40 20.53 9.51 0.56
C ILE A 40 21.71 10.27 1.18
N ARG A 41 22.65 10.77 0.37
CA ARG A 41 23.81 11.54 0.87
C ARG A 41 23.40 12.87 1.50
N GLU A 42 22.41 13.55 0.93
CA GLU A 42 21.92 14.84 1.43
C GLU A 42 21.22 14.70 2.79
N HIS A 43 20.32 13.72 2.93
CA HIS A 43 19.53 13.53 4.16
C HIS A 43 20.29 12.72 5.23
N PHE A 44 21.19 11.81 4.82
CA PHE A 44 21.93 10.90 5.69
C PHE A 44 23.46 10.90 5.44
N PRO A 45 24.14 12.06 5.52
CA PRO A 45 25.56 12.22 5.15
C PRO A 45 26.56 11.40 5.98
N LYS A 46 26.18 10.94 7.17
CA LYS A 46 27.04 10.13 8.06
C LYS A 46 26.81 8.63 7.90
N LEU A 47 25.93 8.21 7.00
CA LEU A 47 25.59 6.81 6.80
C LEU A 47 26.59 6.15 5.85
N GLN A 48 27.12 5.00 6.23
CA GLN A 48 28.06 4.21 5.43
C GLN A 48 27.47 2.85 5.01
N ALA A 49 26.17 2.63 5.23
CA ALA A 49 25.52 1.38 4.88
C ALA A 49 25.13 1.35 3.40
N ASP A 50 25.30 0.19 2.77
CA ASP A 50 24.92 -0.04 1.37
C ASP A 50 23.39 0.04 1.16
N GLU A 51 22.60 -0.18 2.21
CA GLU A 51 21.13 -0.12 2.18
C GLU A 51 20.54 0.59 3.40
N LEU A 52 19.55 1.46 3.16
CA LEU A 52 18.80 2.17 4.20
C LEU A 52 17.59 1.35 4.67
N LYS A 53 17.77 0.55 5.71
CA LYS A 53 16.64 -0.13 6.36
C LYS A 53 15.80 0.85 7.19
N TYR A 54 14.55 1.09 6.79
CA TYR A 54 13.63 2.01 7.49
C TYR A 54 13.52 1.72 8.98
N ARG A 55 13.38 0.45 9.38
CA ARG A 55 13.28 0.04 10.80
C ARG A 55 14.49 0.48 11.63
N ALA A 56 15.70 0.47 11.06
CA ALA A 56 16.90 0.91 11.76
C ALA A 56 16.94 2.45 11.90
N LEU A 57 16.49 3.17 10.86
CA LEU A 57 16.46 4.62 10.84
C LEU A 57 15.39 5.19 11.79
N ALA A 58 14.17 4.66 11.71
CA ALA A 58 13.02 5.14 12.48
C ALA A 58 13.18 4.97 14.00
N ARG A 59 13.99 3.98 14.43
CA ARG A 59 14.32 3.78 15.86
C ARG A 59 15.08 4.95 16.48
N ARG A 60 15.81 5.75 15.69
CA ARG A 60 16.60 6.89 16.20
C ARG A 60 15.77 8.18 16.09
N PRO A 61 15.40 8.85 17.21
CA PRO A 61 14.58 10.07 17.15
C PRO A 61 15.19 11.18 16.28
N ALA A 62 16.53 11.32 16.29
CA ALA A 62 17.26 12.29 15.47
C ALA A 62 17.09 12.08 13.95
N ASN A 63 16.68 10.89 13.51
CA ASN A 63 16.44 10.58 12.10
C ASN A 63 15.02 10.92 11.64
N ARG A 64 14.06 11.12 12.56
CA ARG A 64 12.67 11.47 12.20
C ARG A 64 12.57 12.70 11.29
N PRO A 65 13.18 13.86 11.60
CA PRO A 65 13.09 15.02 10.71
C PRO A 65 13.76 14.78 9.35
N ARG A 66 14.81 13.96 9.29
CA ARG A 66 15.48 13.58 8.02
C ARG A 66 14.61 12.69 7.16
N LEU A 67 13.94 11.71 7.76
CA LEU A 67 12.98 10.86 7.06
C LEU A 67 11.81 11.67 6.50
N MET A 68 11.29 12.64 7.26
CA MET A 68 10.21 13.52 6.80
C MET A 68 10.68 14.46 5.68
N ALA A 69 11.90 14.99 5.78
CA ALA A 69 12.49 15.82 4.73
C ALA A 69 12.70 15.01 3.43
N LEU A 70 13.24 13.80 3.53
CA LEU A 70 13.38 12.89 2.39
C LEU A 70 12.00 12.59 1.75
N GLN A 71 10.99 12.24 2.56
CA GLN A 71 9.64 11.99 2.02
C GLN A 71 9.07 13.21 1.29
N ARG A 72 9.22 14.41 1.86
CA ARG A 72 8.77 15.65 1.21
C ARG A 72 9.46 15.87 -0.14
N ASP A 73 10.78 15.65 -0.20
CA ASP A 73 11.53 15.83 -1.45
C ASP A 73 11.12 14.79 -2.51
N LEU A 74 10.90 13.54 -2.09
CA LEU A 74 10.42 12.48 -2.98
C LEU A 74 9.02 12.81 -3.53
N LEU A 75 8.07 13.18 -2.67
CA LEU A 75 6.70 13.50 -3.06
C LEU A 75 6.60 14.80 -3.88
N GLY A 76 7.53 15.73 -3.70
CA GLY A 76 7.55 17.02 -4.39
C GLY A 76 8.22 17.00 -5.76
N HIS A 77 9.14 16.08 -5.99
CA HIS A 77 9.99 16.10 -7.20
C HIS A 77 9.92 14.82 -8.05
N HIS A 78 9.27 13.75 -7.58
CA HIS A 78 9.16 12.49 -8.31
C HIS A 78 7.71 12.08 -8.51
N LYS A 79 7.46 11.35 -9.61
CA LYS A 79 6.19 10.66 -9.79
C LYS A 79 6.16 9.47 -8.84
N CYS A 80 5.21 9.50 -7.91
CA CYS A 80 5.02 8.44 -6.95
C CYS A 80 3.53 8.19 -6.70
N VAL A 81 3.21 6.95 -6.38
CA VAL A 81 1.89 6.56 -5.91
C VAL A 81 2.07 5.61 -4.74
N THR A 82 1.25 5.81 -3.70
CA THR A 82 1.16 4.88 -2.58
C THR A 82 -0.29 4.41 -2.50
N TYR A 83 -0.47 3.10 -2.53
CA TYR A 83 -1.74 2.43 -2.30
C TYR A 83 -1.74 1.84 -0.90
N VAL A 84 -2.79 2.09 -0.13
CA VAL A 84 -3.01 1.49 1.20
C VAL A 84 -4.37 0.83 1.18
N CYS A 85 -4.42 -0.43 1.58
CA CYS A 85 -5.62 -1.25 1.57
C CYS A 85 -5.86 -1.88 2.93
N ASP A 86 -7.11 -1.80 3.40
CA ASP A 86 -7.59 -2.58 4.52
C ASP A 86 -7.78 -4.03 4.05
N LYS A 87 -7.14 -4.99 4.72
CA LYS A 87 -7.18 -6.40 4.29
C LYS A 87 -8.56 -7.05 4.43
N ARG A 88 -9.39 -6.60 5.39
CA ARG A 88 -10.79 -7.04 5.47
C ARG A 88 -11.57 -6.52 4.28
N TYR A 89 -11.30 -5.30 3.83
CA TYR A 89 -11.89 -4.76 2.61
C TYR A 89 -11.42 -5.52 1.36
N LEU A 90 -10.11 -5.82 1.26
CA LEU A 90 -9.60 -6.68 0.18
C LEU A 90 -10.28 -8.04 0.17
N LEU A 91 -10.45 -8.68 1.33
CA LEU A 91 -11.12 -9.97 1.43
C LEU A 91 -12.56 -9.89 0.89
N LEU A 92 -13.28 -8.80 1.17
CA LEU A 92 -14.62 -8.59 0.62
C LEU A 92 -14.58 -8.44 -0.90
N LEU A 93 -13.64 -7.67 -1.45
CA LEU A 93 -13.48 -7.57 -2.91
C LEU A 93 -13.19 -8.94 -3.53
N MET A 94 -12.27 -9.72 -2.95
CA MET A 94 -12.00 -11.10 -3.40
C MET A 94 -13.25 -11.98 -3.33
N PHE A 95 -14.04 -11.87 -2.26
CA PHE A 95 -15.29 -12.60 -2.15
C PHE A 95 -16.29 -12.20 -3.24
N LEU A 96 -16.43 -10.91 -3.52
CA LEU A 96 -17.30 -10.42 -4.59
C LEU A 96 -16.83 -10.90 -5.96
N ASP A 97 -15.53 -10.88 -6.23
CA ASP A 97 -14.95 -11.39 -7.48
C ASP A 97 -15.22 -12.89 -7.66
N TYR A 98 -15.05 -13.71 -6.62
CA TYR A 98 -15.22 -15.16 -6.76
C TYR A 98 -16.67 -15.65 -6.67
N ALA A 99 -17.53 -14.95 -5.91
CA ALA A 99 -18.87 -15.45 -5.59
C ALA A 99 -20.01 -14.63 -6.21
N VAL A 100 -19.79 -13.34 -6.49
CA VAL A 100 -20.85 -12.43 -6.94
C VAL A 100 -20.70 -12.09 -8.41
N GLU A 101 -19.49 -11.80 -8.88
CA GLU A 101 -19.24 -11.47 -10.28
C GLU A 101 -19.74 -12.55 -11.26
N PRO A 102 -19.50 -13.87 -11.03
CA PRO A 102 -19.96 -14.88 -11.98
C PRO A 102 -21.47 -14.91 -12.16
N PHE A 103 -22.23 -14.59 -11.10
CA PHE A 103 -23.69 -14.53 -11.15
C PHE A 103 -24.19 -13.42 -12.10
N TYR A 104 -23.55 -12.25 -12.10
CA TYR A 104 -23.88 -11.13 -12.99
C TYR A 104 -23.37 -11.40 -14.41
N TYR A 105 -22.17 -11.96 -14.54
CA TYR A 105 -21.58 -12.31 -15.83
C TYR A 105 -22.46 -13.29 -16.61
N GLU A 106 -22.96 -14.35 -15.98
CA GLU A 106 -23.88 -15.32 -16.60
C GLU A 106 -25.18 -14.70 -17.13
N ARG A 107 -25.52 -13.49 -16.68
CA ARG A 107 -26.71 -12.73 -17.09
C ARG A 107 -26.40 -11.60 -18.07
N GLY A 108 -25.16 -11.51 -18.55
CA GLY A 108 -24.72 -10.48 -19.48
C GLY A 108 -24.60 -9.09 -18.84
N MET A 109 -24.40 -9.02 -17.53
CA MET A 109 -24.16 -7.76 -16.80
C MET A 109 -22.70 -7.66 -16.39
N ASP A 110 -22.08 -6.50 -16.62
CA ASP A 110 -20.73 -6.20 -16.15
C ASP A 110 -20.79 -5.68 -14.69
N PHE A 111 -20.37 -6.51 -13.75
CA PHE A 111 -20.35 -6.17 -12.33
C PHE A 111 -19.24 -5.16 -11.97
N TYR A 112 -18.28 -4.94 -12.85
CA TYR A 112 -17.22 -3.95 -12.65
C TYR A 112 -17.59 -2.57 -13.19
N GLU A 113 -18.60 -2.49 -14.06
CA GLU A 113 -19.09 -1.24 -14.64
C GLU A 113 -19.45 -0.25 -13.54
N ASP A 114 -18.97 0.98 -13.69
CA ASP A 114 -19.14 2.10 -12.75
C ASP A 114 -18.73 1.80 -11.29
N GLY A 115 -17.86 0.80 -11.07
CA GLY A 115 -17.35 0.46 -9.75
C GLY A 115 -18.40 -0.17 -8.82
N GLN A 116 -19.36 -0.91 -9.37
CA GLN A 116 -20.38 -1.62 -8.60
C GLN A 116 -19.78 -2.59 -7.58
N ASN A 117 -18.70 -3.28 -7.92
CA ASN A 117 -17.92 -4.11 -6.98
C ASN A 117 -17.43 -3.32 -5.75
N TYR A 118 -16.85 -2.12 -5.96
CA TYR A 118 -16.40 -1.26 -4.87
C TYR A 118 -17.57 -0.72 -4.04
N SER A 119 -18.69 -0.40 -4.70
CA SER A 119 -19.89 0.08 -4.03
C SER A 119 -20.48 -0.99 -3.11
N LEU A 120 -20.63 -2.23 -3.61
CA LEU A 120 -21.12 -3.35 -2.81
C LEU A 120 -20.13 -3.75 -1.72
N ALA A 121 -18.82 -3.79 -2.00
CA ALA A 121 -17.80 -4.06 -0.99
C ALA A 121 -17.83 -3.02 0.13
N SER A 122 -17.98 -1.74 -0.20
CA SER A 122 -18.06 -0.65 0.77
C SER A 122 -19.30 -0.79 1.65
N LEU A 123 -20.45 -1.10 1.05
CA LEU A 123 -21.67 -1.37 1.80
C LEU A 123 -21.46 -2.53 2.78
N LEU A 124 -21.00 -3.69 2.30
CA LEU A 124 -20.75 -4.87 3.12
C LEU A 124 -19.71 -4.63 4.21
N TYR A 125 -18.67 -3.85 3.92
CA TYR A 125 -17.63 -3.51 4.87
C TYR A 125 -18.17 -2.63 6.02
N THR A 126 -19.01 -1.65 5.69
CA THR A 126 -19.58 -0.69 6.63
C THR A 126 -20.71 -1.29 7.47
N VAL A 127 -21.62 -2.05 6.87
CA VAL A 127 -22.81 -2.58 7.56
C VAL A 127 -22.65 -4.01 8.04
N GLY A 128 -21.70 -4.76 7.47
CA GLY A 128 -21.46 -6.15 7.81
C GLY A 128 -20.92 -6.28 9.24
N PRO A 129 -21.25 -7.39 9.92
CA PRO A 129 -20.83 -7.61 11.30
C PRO A 129 -19.30 -7.54 11.39
N THR A 130 -18.82 -6.68 12.27
CA THR A 130 -17.46 -6.76 12.80
C THR A 130 -17.53 -7.79 13.92
N SER A 131 -16.96 -8.98 13.76
CA SER A 131 -17.04 -10.01 14.81
C SER A 131 -16.75 -9.39 16.17
N PRO A 132 -17.67 -9.49 17.15
CA PRO A 132 -17.27 -9.35 18.53
C PRO A 132 -16.28 -10.47 18.82
N GLN A 133 -15.23 -10.14 19.54
CA GLN A 133 -14.22 -11.06 20.02
C GLN A 133 -14.92 -12.31 20.61
N PHE A 134 -14.68 -13.48 20.00
CA PHE A 134 -14.91 -14.76 20.68
C PHE A 134 -13.66 -15.09 21.51
#